data_AF-A0A7X7NBU7-F1
#
_entry.id   AF-A0A7X7NBU7-F1
#
_cell.length_a   1.000
_cell.length_b   1.000
_cell.length_c   1.000
_cell.angle_alpha   90.00
_cell.angle_beta   90.00
_cell.angle_gamma   90.00
#
_symmetry.space_group_name_H-M   'P 1'
#
loop_
_entity.id
_entity.type
_entity.pdbx_description
1 polymer ?
#
loop_
_entity_poly.entity_id
_entity_poly.type
_entity_poly.pdbx_seq_one_letter_code
_entity_poly.pdbx_strand_id
1 'polypeptide(L)'
;MDYVSIDQNSSVLWDAVPKLEALSCQGYKGIHCVEDVDVAYSRQGSKAGDEIDLRQERYYRGGISDWGATLFYTEFLGKQPLDVVEFEKPLGMSLGALTRRLGMTVDELYDAHSPSDNWQLTGPSYADVGGHRTIGDLETVEILPFARSLLERCRTDMLQCFPELASQQRTEVWYRQALQNLGEVSLPEEERLPAFCQSWLRRELSLKTGSSLSTTSSLFESNFTENRLLTLFLTQYEELCAMYNQALLETGVEINQLNTRKGDLPFFAIFNREGRLVRDSIQYEGGLLASGEFRWRIGSDGSLDRTALSRDGVCGIVGKALILVLHVRGDGGYPLALPYRGSAYMPAAYAFERMLRKAGLYKTSFPVLRVRFRFLERLKSLNNVIRPPAYLRDLLGTQETYKAMDLAECILDRQAEAENTLEKLSTKEGREELFGKHYAVELNTLRELDSRRRQLSVSESGRMESALIWDRMKEEERMLLGRQLDWVLGLIRLRDLIFFDSRGAIKPWSLSLGGEEFYGEVLNRAEIYKEDCDDA
;
A
#
# COMPACT_ATOMS: atom_id res chain seq x y z
N MET A 1 9.16 -17.17 -21.25
CA MET A 1 8.44 -16.59 -20.11
C MET A 1 8.36 -15.11 -20.36
N ASP A 2 7.16 -14.55 -20.31
CA ASP A 2 6.87 -13.18 -20.76
C ASP A 2 6.91 -12.17 -19.62
N TYR A 3 6.71 -12.61 -18.38
CA TYR A 3 6.79 -11.77 -17.19
C TYR A 3 7.05 -12.56 -15.91
N VAL A 4 7.46 -11.82 -14.87
CA VAL A 4 7.42 -12.22 -13.46
C VAL A 4 6.50 -11.27 -12.71
N SER A 5 5.73 -11.76 -11.76
CA SER A 5 4.90 -10.96 -10.84
C SER A 5 5.33 -11.24 -9.42
N ILE A 6 5.66 -10.20 -8.65
CA ILE A 6 5.97 -10.29 -7.23
C ILE A 6 5.06 -9.29 -6.54
N ASP A 7 4.11 -9.77 -5.75
CA ASP A 7 3.22 -8.92 -4.97
C ASP A 7 3.40 -9.23 -3.49
N GLN A 8 3.39 -8.18 -2.66
CA GLN A 8 3.17 -8.31 -1.21
C GLN A 8 1.91 -9.11 -0.90
N ASN A 9 0.94 -8.98 -1.81
CA ASN A 9 -0.46 -9.26 -1.61
C ASN A 9 -1.01 -10.26 -2.65
N SER A 10 -0.51 -11.48 -2.62
CA SER A 10 -0.93 -12.64 -3.44
C SER A 10 -2.17 -13.39 -2.91
N SER A 11 -3.06 -12.74 -2.15
CA SER A 11 -4.30 -13.38 -1.67
C SER A 11 -5.38 -13.40 -2.77
N VAL A 12 -6.34 -14.31 -2.62
CA VAL A 12 -7.49 -14.42 -3.53
C VAL A 12 -8.51 -13.28 -3.38
N LEU A 13 -8.36 -12.48 -2.31
CA LEU A 13 -9.24 -11.38 -1.94
C LEU A 13 -8.69 -10.02 -2.42
N TRP A 14 -8.00 -10.04 -3.56
CA TRP A 14 -7.28 -8.89 -4.11
C TRP A 14 -7.18 -8.89 -5.64
N ASP A 15 -6.29 -8.03 -6.14
CA ASP A 15 -5.97 -7.88 -7.54
C ASP A 15 -5.05 -8.99 -8.11
N ALA A 16 -4.46 -9.87 -7.29
CA ALA A 16 -3.56 -10.92 -7.75
C ALA A 16 -4.23 -11.87 -8.76
N VAL A 17 -5.38 -12.46 -8.40
CA VAL A 17 -6.15 -13.36 -9.28
C VAL A 17 -6.57 -12.67 -10.59
N PRO A 18 -7.32 -11.54 -10.56
CA PRO A 18 -7.75 -10.91 -11.80
C PRO A 18 -6.56 -10.41 -12.64
N LYS A 19 -5.42 -10.05 -12.04
CA LYS A 19 -4.22 -9.64 -12.78
C LYS A 19 -3.66 -10.81 -13.61
N LEU A 20 -3.50 -11.97 -12.98
CA LEU A 20 -2.99 -13.17 -13.65
C LEU A 20 -3.95 -13.67 -14.73
N GLU A 21 -5.26 -13.59 -14.49
CA GLU A 21 -6.27 -13.97 -15.48
C GLU A 21 -6.32 -12.99 -16.66
N ALA A 22 -6.23 -11.68 -16.42
CA ALA A 22 -6.17 -10.67 -17.49
C ALA A 22 -4.93 -10.82 -18.37
N LEU A 23 -3.75 -11.03 -17.77
CA LEU A 23 -2.51 -11.33 -18.49
C LEU A 23 -2.68 -12.59 -19.36
N SER A 24 -3.25 -13.64 -18.79
CA SER A 24 -3.50 -14.89 -19.52
C SER A 24 -4.52 -14.75 -20.65
N CYS A 25 -5.59 -13.96 -20.46
CA CYS A 25 -6.57 -13.66 -21.52
C CYS A 25 -5.93 -12.98 -22.72
N GLN A 26 -4.86 -12.20 -22.51
CA GLN A 26 -4.09 -11.53 -23.57
C GLN A 26 -2.89 -12.37 -24.06
N GLY A 27 -2.79 -13.62 -23.63
CA GLY A 27 -1.80 -14.58 -24.12
C GLY A 27 -0.44 -14.54 -23.44
N TYR A 28 -0.27 -13.72 -22.39
CA TYR A 28 0.97 -13.68 -21.63
C TYR A 28 1.12 -14.91 -20.72
N LYS A 29 2.35 -15.43 -20.62
CA LYS A 29 2.71 -16.56 -19.76
C LYS A 29 3.85 -16.17 -18.83
N GLY A 30 3.65 -16.29 -17.53
CA GLY A 30 4.60 -15.81 -16.53
C GLY A 30 4.70 -16.68 -15.30
N ILE A 31 5.54 -16.25 -14.36
CA ILE A 31 5.58 -16.77 -12.99
C ILE A 31 4.99 -15.72 -12.07
N HIS A 32 4.14 -16.14 -11.13
CA HIS A 32 3.71 -15.33 -10.00
C HIS A 32 4.32 -15.86 -8.69
N CYS A 33 5.06 -15.02 -8.01
CA CYS A 33 5.71 -15.32 -6.74
C CYS A 33 4.77 -14.97 -5.57
N VAL A 34 4.44 -15.97 -4.75
CA VAL A 34 3.42 -15.91 -3.67
C VAL A 34 4.07 -15.64 -2.29
N GLU A 35 5.23 -15.01 -2.28
CA GLU A 35 6.02 -14.70 -1.08
C GLU A 35 6.66 -13.34 -1.30
N ASP A 36 6.50 -12.40 -0.38
CA ASP A 36 7.36 -11.23 -0.35
C ASP A 36 8.39 -11.35 0.78
N VAL A 37 9.66 -11.30 0.38
CA VAL A 37 10.83 -11.33 1.27
C VAL A 37 11.32 -9.91 1.63
N ASP A 38 10.83 -8.89 0.90
CA ASP A 38 11.11 -7.48 1.14
C ASP A 38 10.24 -6.86 2.24
N VAL A 39 9.25 -7.59 2.75
CA VAL A 39 8.44 -7.17 3.91
C VAL A 39 8.51 -8.19 5.03
N ALA A 40 8.73 -7.69 6.25
CA ALA A 40 8.49 -8.43 7.48
C ALA A 40 7.07 -8.09 7.89
N TYR A 41 6.26 -9.09 8.26
CA TYR A 41 4.97 -8.76 8.86
C TYR A 41 5.26 -8.21 10.27
N SER A 42 4.70 -7.06 10.61
CA SER A 42 4.98 -6.38 11.87
C SER A 42 3.75 -5.70 12.42
N ARG A 43 3.47 -5.93 13.70
CA ARG A 43 2.56 -5.14 14.51
C ARG A 43 3.36 -4.21 15.40
N GLN A 44 3.14 -2.90 15.32
CA GLN A 44 3.80 -1.94 16.18
C GLN A 44 3.53 -2.25 17.66
N GLY A 45 4.60 -2.24 18.45
CA GLY A 45 4.56 -2.54 19.89
C GLY A 45 4.46 -4.03 20.24
N SER A 46 4.42 -4.94 19.25
CA SER A 46 4.45 -6.38 19.51
C SER A 46 5.83 -6.88 19.95
N LYS A 47 5.85 -7.98 20.69
CA LYS A 47 7.05 -8.67 21.16
C LYS A 47 7.07 -10.11 20.69
N ALA A 48 8.27 -10.70 20.60
CA ALA A 48 8.41 -12.13 20.31
C ALA A 48 7.54 -12.95 21.28
N GLY A 49 6.72 -13.85 20.72
CA GLY A 49 5.76 -14.67 21.47
C GLY A 49 4.32 -14.12 21.56
N ASP A 50 4.07 -12.88 21.12
CA ASP A 50 2.70 -12.37 21.00
C ASP A 50 1.87 -13.13 19.94
N GLU A 51 0.55 -13.17 20.09
CA GLU A 51 -0.36 -13.75 19.09
C GLU A 51 -0.50 -12.86 17.83
N ILE A 52 -0.67 -13.52 16.69
CA ILE A 52 -1.07 -12.89 15.42
C ILE A 52 -2.56 -12.51 15.44
N ASP A 53 -2.94 -11.47 14.70
CA ASP A 53 -4.30 -10.91 14.72
C ASP A 53 -4.63 -10.17 13.40
N LEU A 54 -5.91 -10.05 13.07
CA LEU A 54 -6.41 -9.25 11.95
C LEU A 54 -6.64 -7.80 12.38
N ARG A 55 -5.99 -6.87 11.70
CA ARG A 55 -6.11 -5.43 12.00
C ARG A 55 -6.32 -4.61 10.75
N GLN A 56 -6.95 -3.47 10.93
CA GLN A 56 -7.00 -2.44 9.89
C GLN A 56 -5.63 -1.80 9.74
N GLU A 57 -5.16 -1.69 8.50
CA GLU A 57 -3.95 -0.97 8.15
C GLU A 57 -4.08 0.50 8.56
N ARG A 58 -3.01 1.05 9.14
CA ARG A 58 -2.92 2.44 9.57
C ARG A 58 -1.47 2.88 9.64
N TYR A 59 -1.28 4.20 9.61
CA TYR A 59 -0.05 4.87 9.98
C TYR A 59 -0.09 5.28 11.45
N TYR A 60 1.11 5.32 12.02
CA TYR A 60 1.40 5.83 13.34
C TYR A 60 2.31 7.05 13.21
N ARG A 61 2.43 7.80 14.31
CA ARG A 61 3.33 8.94 14.37
C ARG A 61 4.74 8.56 13.94
N GLY A 62 5.27 9.32 12.97
CA GLY A 62 6.59 9.09 12.37
C GLY A 62 6.54 8.28 11.07
N GLY A 63 5.36 8.08 10.48
CA GLY A 63 5.19 7.40 9.18
C GLY A 63 5.36 5.89 9.26
N ILE A 64 5.39 5.32 10.47
CA ILE A 64 5.48 3.87 10.67
C ILE A 64 4.10 3.27 10.43
N SER A 65 4.00 2.13 9.76
CA SER A 65 2.76 1.38 9.57
C SER A 65 2.89 -0.05 10.13
N ASP A 66 1.75 -0.65 10.44
CA ASP A 66 1.68 -2.10 10.59
C ASP A 66 1.82 -2.74 9.20
N TRP A 67 2.65 -3.77 9.10
CA TRP A 67 2.85 -4.52 7.86
C TRP A 67 2.21 -5.89 7.99
N GLY A 68 1.25 -6.17 7.13
CA GLY A 68 0.54 -7.44 7.10
C GLY A 68 1.32 -8.54 6.39
N ALA A 69 0.99 -9.79 6.72
CA ALA A 69 1.25 -10.92 5.85
C ALA A 69 0.39 -10.84 4.58
N THR A 70 0.70 -11.67 3.58
CA THR A 70 0.02 -11.81 2.27
C THR A 70 -1.48 -12.14 2.33
N LEU A 71 -2.12 -12.05 3.49
CA LEU A 71 -3.55 -12.23 3.74
C LEU A 71 -4.18 -10.91 4.16
N PHE A 72 -4.90 -10.32 3.22
CA PHE A 72 -5.54 -9.03 3.38
C PHE A 72 -6.85 -9.00 2.58
N TYR A 73 -7.73 -8.07 2.95
CA TYR A 73 -8.97 -7.75 2.27
C TYR A 73 -9.22 -6.25 2.38
N THR A 74 -9.64 -5.58 1.30
CA THR A 74 -10.17 -4.22 1.37
C THR A 74 -11.67 -4.26 1.12
N GLU A 75 -12.41 -3.55 1.95
CA GLU A 75 -13.85 -3.37 1.76
C GLU A 75 -14.15 -2.67 0.43
N PHE A 76 -15.33 -2.91 -0.14
CA PHE A 76 -15.75 -2.34 -1.41
C PHE A 76 -15.67 -0.81 -1.36
N LEU A 77 -14.78 -0.20 -2.15
CA LEU A 77 -14.50 1.24 -2.10
C LEU A 77 -14.19 1.75 -0.69
N GLY A 78 -13.44 0.98 0.11
CA GLY A 78 -13.07 1.33 1.48
C GLY A 78 -12.06 2.49 1.61
N LYS A 79 -11.93 3.05 2.82
CA LYS A 79 -10.90 4.06 3.12
C LYS A 79 -9.51 3.45 2.97
N GLN A 80 -8.60 4.15 2.30
CA GLN A 80 -7.16 3.83 2.34
C GLN A 80 -6.53 4.26 3.68
N PRO A 81 -5.39 3.72 4.11
CA PRO A 81 -4.68 4.28 5.26
C PRO A 81 -4.25 5.72 4.94
N LEU A 82 -4.31 6.62 5.91
CA LEU A 82 -3.93 8.02 5.72
C LEU A 82 -2.77 8.38 6.65
N ASP A 83 -1.65 8.84 6.09
CA ASP A 83 -0.68 9.57 6.91
C ASP A 83 -1.23 10.97 7.15
N VAL A 84 -1.52 11.32 8.40
CA VAL A 84 -2.13 12.59 8.73
C VAL A 84 -1.24 13.79 8.38
N VAL A 85 0.06 13.57 8.11
CA VAL A 85 0.97 14.58 7.51
C VAL A 85 0.41 15.15 6.21
N GLU A 86 -0.39 14.39 5.46
CA GLU A 86 -1.08 14.88 4.26
C GLU A 86 -1.99 16.09 4.52
N PHE A 87 -2.40 16.34 5.77
CA PHE A 87 -3.17 17.53 6.14
C PHE A 87 -2.35 18.83 6.12
N GLU A 88 -1.02 18.77 6.26
CA GLU A 88 -0.21 19.97 6.48
C GLU A 88 -0.27 20.94 5.29
N LYS A 89 -0.14 20.40 4.08
CA LYS A 89 -0.14 21.18 2.84
C LYS A 89 -1.50 21.85 2.55
N PRO A 90 -2.64 21.12 2.53
CA PRO A 90 -3.95 21.71 2.24
C PRO A 90 -4.48 22.62 3.36
N LEU A 91 -4.08 22.42 4.62
CA LEU A 91 -4.44 23.34 5.71
C LEU A 91 -3.43 24.49 5.88
N GLY A 92 -2.21 24.35 5.35
CA GLY A 92 -1.15 25.33 5.50
C GLY A 92 -0.63 25.44 6.93
N MET A 93 -0.70 24.36 7.71
CA MET A 93 -0.33 24.30 9.12
C MET A 93 0.45 23.04 9.41
N SER A 94 1.49 23.12 10.24
CA SER A 94 2.14 21.89 10.70
C SER A 94 1.21 21.08 11.61
N LEU A 95 1.41 19.76 11.69
CA LEU A 95 0.62 18.88 12.56
C LEU A 95 0.60 19.36 14.01
N GLY A 96 1.76 19.83 14.50
CA GLY A 96 1.86 20.36 15.86
C GLY A 96 1.06 21.64 16.09
N ALA A 97 0.87 22.46 15.05
CA ALA A 97 0.00 23.65 15.13
C ALA A 97 -1.48 23.27 15.01
N LEU A 98 -1.81 22.35 14.10
CA LEU A 98 -3.17 21.82 13.88
C LEU A 98 -3.74 21.23 15.17
N THR A 99 -3.04 20.25 15.74
CA THR A 99 -3.45 19.51 16.94
C THR A 99 -3.59 20.42 18.16
N ARG A 100 -2.66 21.36 18.36
CA ARG A 100 -2.74 22.38 19.42
C ARG A 100 -4.00 23.23 19.30
N ARG A 101 -4.39 23.62 18.08
CA ARG A 101 -5.60 24.42 17.85
C ARG A 101 -6.88 23.61 18.00
N LEU A 102 -6.85 22.33 17.64
CA LEU A 102 -7.96 21.40 17.85
C LEU A 102 -8.10 20.95 19.32
N GLY A 103 -7.08 21.17 20.15
CA GLY A 103 -7.07 20.75 21.55
C GLY A 103 -6.86 19.24 21.73
N MET A 104 -6.13 18.62 20.81
CA MET A 104 -5.77 17.20 20.84
C MET A 104 -4.26 17.01 20.62
N THR A 105 -3.78 15.79 20.78
CA THR A 105 -2.42 15.36 20.51
C THR A 105 -2.27 14.88 19.06
N VAL A 106 -1.01 14.74 18.60
CA VAL A 106 -0.71 14.16 17.28
C VAL A 106 -1.14 12.70 17.21
N ASP A 107 -0.94 11.94 18.29
CA ASP A 107 -1.30 10.52 18.33
C ASP A 107 -2.82 10.32 18.28
N GLU A 108 -3.60 11.17 18.98
CA GLU A 108 -5.07 11.18 18.87
C GLU A 108 -5.56 11.47 17.43
N LEU A 109 -4.86 12.35 16.70
CA LEU A 109 -5.18 12.65 15.30
C LEU A 109 -4.91 11.43 14.38
N TYR A 110 -3.78 10.74 14.58
CA TYR A 110 -3.48 9.49 13.86
C TYR A 110 -4.52 8.41 14.17
N ASP A 111 -4.85 8.20 15.45
CA ASP A 111 -5.83 7.19 15.86
C ASP A 111 -7.23 7.46 15.25
N ALA A 112 -7.61 8.73 15.12
CA ALA A 112 -8.91 9.11 14.57
C ALA A 112 -9.02 8.96 13.04
N HIS A 113 -7.96 9.28 12.29
CA HIS A 113 -8.06 9.47 10.84
C HIS A 113 -7.23 8.50 10.00
N SER A 114 -6.21 7.87 10.58
CA SER A 114 -5.31 6.97 9.86
C SER A 114 -5.90 5.59 9.53
N PRO A 115 -6.74 4.96 10.40
CA PRO A 115 -7.29 3.63 10.11
C PRO A 115 -8.06 3.53 8.79
N SER A 116 -7.62 2.57 7.98
CA SER A 116 -8.22 2.19 6.70
C SER A 116 -9.33 1.16 6.87
N ASP A 117 -9.96 0.77 5.76
CA ASP A 117 -10.81 -0.43 5.67
C ASP A 117 -10.06 -1.60 4.98
N ASN A 118 -8.72 -1.55 4.98
CA ASN A 118 -7.84 -2.64 4.57
C ASN A 118 -7.52 -3.52 5.79
N TRP A 119 -8.09 -4.70 5.85
CA TRP A 119 -7.82 -5.70 6.87
C TRP A 119 -6.60 -6.53 6.49
N GLN A 120 -5.68 -6.74 7.42
CA GLN A 120 -4.45 -7.49 7.21
C GLN A 120 -4.08 -8.34 8.43
N LEU A 121 -3.45 -9.49 8.20
CA LEU A 121 -2.90 -10.33 9.26
C LEU A 121 -1.58 -9.75 9.76
N THR A 122 -1.52 -9.36 11.03
CA THR A 122 -0.35 -8.73 11.67
C THR A 122 0.09 -9.53 12.88
N GLY A 123 1.32 -9.31 13.37
CA GLY A 123 1.83 -9.97 14.56
C GLY A 123 3.28 -9.63 14.85
N PRO A 124 3.93 -10.35 15.78
CA PRO A 124 5.32 -10.10 16.10
C PRO A 124 6.23 -10.51 14.96
N SER A 125 6.94 -9.50 14.43
CA SER A 125 7.91 -9.69 13.36
C SER A 125 9.17 -10.43 13.82
N TYR A 126 9.48 -10.47 15.11
CA TYR A 126 10.72 -11.05 15.62
C TYR A 126 10.56 -12.55 15.90
N ALA A 127 11.47 -13.36 15.34
CA ALA A 127 11.59 -14.78 15.70
C ALA A 127 12.31 -14.96 17.04
N ASP A 128 13.30 -14.09 17.30
CA ASP A 128 14.20 -14.04 18.47
C ASP A 128 14.83 -12.63 18.61
N VAL A 129 16.03 -12.52 19.23
CA VAL A 129 16.76 -11.25 19.44
C VAL A 129 17.44 -10.72 18.16
N GLY A 130 17.56 -11.52 17.08
CA GLY A 130 18.45 -11.22 15.96
C GLY A 130 17.85 -11.30 14.55
N GLY A 131 16.61 -11.74 14.36
CA GLY A 131 16.01 -11.86 13.02
C GLY A 131 14.52 -11.56 12.95
N HIS A 132 14.10 -10.95 11.84
CA HIS A 132 12.68 -10.77 11.53
C HIS A 132 12.14 -11.99 10.79
N ARG A 133 11.08 -12.63 11.29
CA ARG A 133 10.24 -13.59 10.58
C ARG A 133 9.82 -12.98 9.25
N THR A 134 10.04 -13.72 8.17
CA THR A 134 9.41 -13.39 6.90
C THR A 134 7.97 -13.88 6.92
N ILE A 135 7.15 -13.38 5.99
CA ILE A 135 5.79 -13.90 5.77
C ILE A 135 5.83 -15.43 5.51
N GLY A 136 6.92 -15.92 4.94
CA GLY A 136 7.18 -17.34 4.68
C GLY A 136 7.25 -18.24 5.92
N ASP A 137 7.34 -17.69 7.13
CA ASP A 137 7.51 -18.47 8.37
C ASP A 137 6.20 -18.84 9.08
N LEU A 138 5.05 -18.32 8.65
CA LEU A 138 3.76 -18.61 9.27
C LEU A 138 3.22 -20.00 8.84
N GLU A 139 2.69 -20.77 9.78
CA GLU A 139 2.16 -22.12 9.54
C GLU A 139 0.69 -22.11 9.14
N THR A 140 0.28 -23.10 8.36
CA THR A 140 -1.09 -23.22 7.84
C THR A 140 -2.12 -23.24 8.96
N VAL A 141 -1.83 -23.92 10.07
CA VAL A 141 -2.71 -23.97 11.25
C VAL A 141 -2.91 -22.60 11.91
N GLU A 142 -1.88 -21.75 11.93
CA GLU A 142 -1.96 -20.38 12.47
C GLU A 142 -2.86 -19.51 11.58
N ILE A 143 -2.88 -19.75 10.28
CA ILE A 143 -3.44 -18.88 9.26
C ILE A 143 -4.90 -19.17 8.91
N LEU A 144 -5.26 -20.46 8.87
CA LEU A 144 -6.56 -20.91 8.35
C LEU A 144 -7.77 -20.21 9.02
N PRO A 145 -7.80 -19.99 10.36
CA PRO A 145 -8.89 -19.25 10.99
C PRO A 145 -9.03 -17.80 10.49
N PHE A 146 -7.90 -17.13 10.21
CA PHE A 146 -7.90 -15.75 9.72
C PHE A 146 -8.33 -15.68 8.25
N ALA A 147 -7.93 -16.64 7.41
CA ALA A 147 -8.42 -16.74 6.04
C ALA A 147 -9.96 -16.89 5.99
N ARG A 148 -10.53 -17.73 6.86
CA ARG A 148 -12.00 -17.85 7.01
C ARG A 148 -12.65 -16.56 7.49
N SER A 149 -12.02 -15.89 8.46
CA SER A 149 -12.52 -14.62 8.99
C SER A 149 -12.52 -13.51 7.95
N LEU A 150 -11.49 -13.45 7.09
CA LEU A 150 -11.42 -12.50 5.97
C LEU A 150 -12.50 -12.79 4.92
N LEU A 151 -12.77 -14.06 4.61
CA LEU A 151 -13.88 -14.44 3.72
C LEU A 151 -15.24 -13.99 4.28
N GLU A 152 -15.48 -14.18 5.58
CA GLU A 152 -16.72 -13.75 6.21
C GLU A 152 -16.88 -12.22 6.20
N ARG A 153 -15.78 -11.49 6.43
CA ARG A 153 -15.77 -10.02 6.30
C ARG A 153 -16.11 -9.59 4.88
N CYS A 154 -15.48 -10.22 3.88
CA CYS A 154 -15.75 -9.95 2.48
C CYS A 154 -17.22 -10.20 2.12
N ARG A 155 -17.79 -11.33 2.58
CA ARG A 155 -19.21 -11.62 2.44
C ARG A 155 -20.09 -10.54 3.08
N THR A 156 -19.82 -10.19 4.33
CA THR A 156 -20.62 -9.21 5.09
C THR A 156 -20.62 -7.85 4.40
N ASP A 157 -19.44 -7.37 4.01
CA ASP A 157 -19.27 -6.11 3.29
C ASP A 157 -20.04 -6.12 1.95
N MET A 158 -19.86 -7.15 1.11
CA MET A 158 -20.56 -7.23 -0.17
C MET A 158 -22.08 -7.35 -0.02
N LEU A 159 -22.59 -8.05 0.99
CA LEU A 159 -24.04 -8.12 1.25
C LEU A 159 -24.62 -6.76 1.70
N GLN A 160 -23.81 -5.96 2.41
CA GLN A 160 -24.18 -4.61 2.83
C GLN A 160 -24.16 -3.61 1.66
N CYS A 161 -23.11 -3.69 0.83
CA CYS A 161 -22.86 -2.80 -0.30
C CYS A 161 -23.70 -3.14 -1.54
N PHE A 162 -24.09 -4.40 -1.74
CA PHE A 162 -24.88 -4.86 -2.89
C PHE A 162 -26.26 -5.37 -2.45
N PRO A 163 -27.24 -4.47 -2.21
CA PRO A 163 -28.50 -4.81 -1.56
C PRO A 163 -29.51 -5.58 -2.45
N GLU A 164 -29.30 -5.67 -3.76
CA GLU A 164 -30.23 -6.38 -4.64
C GLU A 164 -30.19 -7.89 -4.39
N LEU A 165 -31.37 -8.53 -4.37
CA LEU A 165 -31.49 -9.97 -4.14
C LEU A 165 -30.63 -10.80 -5.11
N ALA A 166 -30.60 -10.43 -6.39
CA ALA A 166 -29.79 -11.13 -7.39
C ALA A 166 -28.29 -11.01 -7.10
N SER A 167 -27.83 -9.84 -6.65
CA SER A 167 -26.44 -9.62 -6.25
C SER A 167 -26.10 -10.41 -4.99
N GLN A 168 -26.96 -10.37 -3.97
CA GLN A 168 -26.79 -11.16 -2.75
C GLN A 168 -26.73 -12.66 -3.03
N GLN A 169 -27.56 -13.18 -3.93
CA GLN A 169 -27.51 -14.58 -4.35
C GLN A 169 -26.18 -14.94 -5.01
N ARG A 170 -25.65 -14.07 -5.89
CA ARG A 170 -24.31 -14.27 -6.49
C ARG A 170 -23.20 -14.20 -5.45
N THR A 171 -23.28 -13.26 -4.49
CA THR A 171 -22.37 -13.18 -3.35
C THR A 171 -22.33 -14.49 -2.57
N GLU A 172 -23.49 -15.08 -2.25
CA GLU A 172 -23.57 -16.35 -1.52
C GLU A 172 -23.08 -17.56 -2.32
N VAL A 173 -23.27 -17.55 -3.64
CA VAL A 173 -22.71 -18.58 -4.52
C VAL A 173 -21.18 -18.48 -4.53
N TRP A 174 -20.63 -17.29 -4.75
CA TRP A 174 -19.20 -17.05 -4.72
C TRP A 174 -18.59 -17.42 -3.36
N TYR A 175 -19.19 -16.97 -2.26
CA TYR A 175 -18.68 -17.23 -0.91
C TYR A 175 -18.62 -18.72 -0.58
N ARG A 176 -19.67 -19.47 -0.93
CA ARG A 176 -19.67 -20.93 -0.75
C ARG A 176 -18.57 -21.61 -1.57
N GLN A 177 -18.35 -21.16 -2.81
CA GLN A 177 -17.26 -21.68 -3.64
C GLN A 177 -15.88 -21.33 -3.04
N ALA A 178 -15.69 -20.10 -2.57
CA ALA A 178 -14.45 -19.66 -1.95
C ALA A 178 -14.14 -20.43 -0.65
N LEU A 179 -15.16 -20.69 0.18
CA LEU A 179 -15.05 -21.56 1.36
C LEU A 179 -14.73 -23.01 0.99
N GLN A 180 -15.38 -23.54 -0.04
CA GLN A 180 -15.10 -24.89 -0.53
C GLN A 180 -13.65 -24.98 -1.01
N ASN A 181 -13.20 -24.04 -1.84
CA ASN A 181 -11.83 -23.97 -2.34
C ASN A 181 -10.81 -23.88 -1.19
N LEU A 182 -11.10 -23.06 -0.17
CA LEU A 182 -10.29 -22.97 1.04
C LEU A 182 -10.30 -24.28 1.85
N GLY A 183 -11.45 -24.94 1.98
CA GLY A 183 -11.57 -26.22 2.68
C GLY A 183 -10.89 -27.39 1.96
N GLU A 184 -10.74 -27.31 0.64
CA GLU A 184 -10.01 -28.27 -0.18
C GLU A 184 -8.48 -27.99 -0.22
N VAL A 185 -7.99 -26.96 0.49
CA VAL A 185 -6.56 -26.78 0.76
C VAL A 185 -6.12 -27.87 1.72
N SER A 186 -5.63 -28.98 1.17
CA SER A 186 -5.11 -30.12 1.91
C SER A 186 -3.59 -30.01 2.02
N LEU A 187 -3.11 -29.33 3.06
CA LEU A 187 -1.70 -29.24 3.40
C LEU A 187 -1.48 -29.75 4.83
N PRO A 188 -0.27 -30.27 5.16
CA PRO A 188 0.12 -30.48 6.55
C PRO A 188 -0.07 -29.22 7.40
N GLU A 189 -0.37 -29.37 8.68
CA GLU A 189 -0.59 -28.22 9.59
C GLU A 189 0.65 -27.32 9.68
N GLU A 190 1.83 -27.93 9.61
CA GLU A 190 3.16 -27.31 9.70
C GLU A 190 3.64 -26.70 8.37
N GLU A 191 2.85 -26.83 7.30
CA GLU A 191 3.19 -26.28 5.99
C GLU A 191 3.11 -24.74 6.01
N ARG A 192 4.01 -24.08 5.27
CA ARG A 192 4.20 -22.62 5.37
C ARG A 192 3.22 -21.81 4.51
N LEU A 193 2.98 -20.56 4.90
CA LEU A 193 2.07 -19.62 4.23
C LEU A 193 2.23 -19.54 2.70
N PRO A 194 3.44 -19.52 2.11
CA PRO A 194 3.57 -19.48 0.66
C PRO A 194 2.94 -20.71 -0.02
N ALA A 195 3.12 -21.90 0.55
CA ALA A 195 2.51 -23.13 0.03
C ALA A 195 0.98 -23.12 0.22
N PHE A 196 0.50 -22.61 1.36
CA PHE A 196 -0.93 -22.37 1.59
C PHE A 196 -1.54 -21.45 0.53
N CYS A 197 -0.95 -20.26 0.32
CA CYS A 197 -1.44 -19.30 -0.66
C CYS A 197 -1.31 -19.84 -2.09
N GLN A 198 -0.26 -20.59 -2.43
CA GLN A 198 -0.14 -21.25 -3.74
C GLN A 198 -1.25 -22.27 -3.96
N SER A 199 -1.55 -23.09 -2.95
CA SER A 199 -2.63 -24.08 -3.01
C SER A 199 -3.98 -23.40 -3.20
N TRP A 200 -4.25 -22.34 -2.44
CA TRP A 200 -5.49 -21.58 -2.55
C TRP A 200 -5.62 -20.85 -3.90
N LEU A 201 -4.57 -20.15 -4.35
CA LEU A 201 -4.55 -19.48 -5.65
C LEU A 201 -4.77 -20.45 -6.82
N ARG A 202 -4.14 -21.64 -6.81
CA ARG A 202 -4.34 -22.65 -7.86
C ARG A 202 -5.80 -23.06 -8.03
N ARG A 203 -6.58 -23.01 -6.95
CA ARG A 203 -8.02 -23.33 -6.97
C ARG A 203 -8.89 -22.17 -7.44
N GLU A 204 -8.42 -20.95 -7.23
CA GLU A 204 -9.13 -19.73 -7.63
C GLU A 204 -8.82 -19.27 -9.05
N LEU A 205 -7.64 -19.60 -9.56
CA LEU A 205 -7.25 -19.35 -10.95
C LEU A 205 -8.00 -20.30 -11.88
N SER A 206 -8.55 -19.77 -12.97
CA SER A 206 -9.08 -20.62 -14.03
C SER A 206 -7.99 -21.57 -14.57
N LEU A 207 -8.40 -22.80 -14.92
CA LEU A 207 -7.54 -23.84 -15.50
C LEU A 207 -6.82 -23.42 -16.80
N LYS A 208 -7.20 -22.28 -17.37
CA LYS A 208 -6.63 -21.70 -18.59
C LYS A 208 -5.50 -20.71 -18.33
N THR A 209 -5.14 -20.46 -17.07
CA THR A 209 -4.08 -19.51 -16.74
C THR A 209 -2.73 -20.04 -17.23
N GLY A 210 -2.05 -19.25 -18.08
CA GLY A 210 -0.69 -19.51 -18.53
C GLY A 210 0.39 -19.22 -17.49
N SER A 211 -0.02 -18.98 -16.23
CA SER A 211 0.87 -18.60 -15.12
C SER A 211 1.22 -19.81 -14.27
N SER A 212 2.50 -19.97 -13.96
CA SER A 212 2.93 -20.86 -12.88
C SER A 212 3.10 -20.07 -11.57
N LEU A 213 2.94 -20.75 -10.44
CA LEU A 213 3.18 -20.17 -9.13
C LEU A 213 4.55 -20.59 -8.60
N SER A 214 5.27 -19.65 -7.98
CA SER A 214 6.57 -19.87 -7.36
C SER A 214 6.68 -19.03 -6.07
N THR A 215 7.88 -18.92 -5.51
CA THR A 215 8.20 -18.05 -4.38
C THR A 215 9.31 -17.09 -4.77
N THR A 216 9.41 -15.95 -4.09
CA THR A 216 10.47 -14.97 -4.35
C THR A 216 11.81 -15.50 -3.87
N SER A 217 11.84 -16.27 -2.77
CA SER A 217 13.02 -17.01 -2.32
C SER A 217 13.59 -17.93 -3.42
N SER A 218 12.75 -18.77 -4.04
CA SER A 218 13.20 -19.66 -5.13
C SER A 218 13.65 -18.91 -6.38
N LEU A 219 13.08 -17.73 -6.66
CA LEU A 219 13.54 -16.88 -7.77
C LEU A 219 15.01 -16.45 -7.59
N PHE A 220 15.46 -16.26 -6.35
CA PHE A 220 16.81 -15.76 -6.04
C PHE A 220 17.79 -16.84 -5.53
N GLU A 221 17.32 -18.03 -5.17
CA GLU A 221 18.12 -19.10 -4.53
C GLU A 221 19.32 -19.58 -5.36
N SER A 222 19.17 -19.68 -6.68
CA SER A 222 20.19 -20.31 -7.53
C SER A 222 21.46 -19.45 -7.70
N ASN A 223 21.33 -18.11 -7.68
CA ASN A 223 22.37 -17.16 -8.08
C ASN A 223 22.45 -15.90 -7.19
N PHE A 224 22.09 -15.97 -5.90
CA PHE A 224 22.04 -14.78 -5.03
C PHE A 224 23.37 -14.03 -4.85
N THR A 225 24.50 -14.68 -5.10
CA THR A 225 25.83 -14.04 -5.10
C THR A 225 26.18 -13.35 -6.41
N GLU A 226 25.43 -13.59 -7.49
CA GLU A 226 25.67 -13.04 -8.84
C GLU A 226 24.82 -11.78 -9.12
N ASN A 227 24.28 -11.17 -8.06
CA ASN A 227 23.49 -9.95 -8.18
C ASN A 227 24.38 -8.75 -8.54
N ARG A 228 24.31 -8.30 -9.80
CA ARG A 228 25.06 -7.15 -10.31
C ARG A 228 24.85 -5.86 -9.49
N LEU A 229 23.62 -5.59 -9.04
CA LEU A 229 23.36 -4.39 -8.23
C LEU A 229 24.08 -4.48 -6.89
N LEU A 230 24.05 -5.66 -6.25
CA LEU A 230 24.80 -5.89 -5.02
C LEU A 230 26.30 -5.68 -5.27
N THR A 231 26.88 -6.30 -6.31
CA THR A 231 28.29 -6.13 -6.66
C THR A 231 28.66 -4.65 -6.89
N LEU A 232 27.80 -3.86 -7.54
CA LEU A 232 28.00 -2.42 -7.70
C LEU A 232 28.02 -1.69 -6.35
N PHE A 233 27.07 -1.98 -5.47
CA PHE A 233 27.08 -1.40 -4.11
C PHE A 233 28.33 -1.81 -3.31
N LEU A 234 28.84 -3.03 -3.47
CA LEU A 234 30.03 -3.50 -2.74
C LEU A 234 31.35 -2.94 -3.30
N THR A 235 31.38 -2.51 -4.57
CA THR A 235 32.58 -1.98 -5.23
C THR A 235 32.60 -0.45 -5.32
N GLN A 236 31.44 0.20 -5.35
CA GLN A 236 31.29 1.66 -5.53
C GLN A 236 30.35 2.26 -4.47
N TYR A 237 30.43 1.75 -3.24
CA TYR A 237 29.49 2.01 -2.15
C TYR A 237 29.08 3.48 -1.97
N GLU A 238 30.04 4.40 -1.82
CA GLU A 238 29.73 5.81 -1.56
C GLU A 238 28.98 6.48 -2.73
N GLU A 239 29.38 6.21 -3.97
CA GLU A 239 28.75 6.74 -5.17
C GLU A 239 27.33 6.21 -5.34
N LEU A 240 27.13 4.91 -5.12
CA LEU A 240 25.83 4.26 -5.25
C LEU A 240 24.85 4.71 -4.16
N CYS A 241 25.32 4.90 -2.92
CA CYS A 241 24.52 5.51 -1.86
C CYS A 241 24.09 6.93 -2.21
N ALA A 242 24.99 7.74 -2.77
CA ALA A 242 24.66 9.11 -3.18
C ALA A 242 23.61 9.14 -4.29
N MET A 243 23.75 8.29 -5.32
CA MET A 243 22.75 8.15 -6.39
C MET A 243 21.39 7.67 -5.86
N TYR A 244 21.38 6.68 -4.97
CA TYR A 244 20.16 6.17 -4.34
C TYR A 244 19.42 7.28 -3.58
N ASN A 245 20.13 8.00 -2.71
CA ASN A 245 19.54 9.07 -1.92
C ASN A 245 19.07 10.24 -2.79
N GLN A 246 19.81 10.56 -3.86
CA GLN A 246 19.41 11.57 -4.82
C GLN A 246 18.12 11.18 -5.57
N ALA A 247 17.96 9.91 -5.95
CA ALA A 247 16.74 9.42 -6.58
C ALA A 247 15.51 9.56 -5.66
N LEU A 248 15.67 9.30 -4.36
CA LEU A 248 14.61 9.52 -3.36
C LEU A 248 14.25 11.00 -3.23
N LEU A 249 15.26 11.88 -3.17
CA LEU A 249 15.06 13.32 -3.07
C LEU A 249 14.36 13.92 -4.30
N GLU A 250 14.73 13.48 -5.51
CA GLU A 250 14.13 13.97 -6.77
C GLU A 250 12.65 13.58 -6.91
N THR A 251 12.26 12.43 -6.35
CA THR A 251 10.93 11.86 -6.55
C THR A 251 9.99 12.12 -5.38
N GLY A 252 10.52 12.48 -4.21
CA GLY A 252 9.73 12.67 -2.99
C GLY A 252 9.11 11.38 -2.44
N VAL A 253 9.59 10.21 -2.90
CA VAL A 253 9.14 8.92 -2.38
C VAL A 253 9.59 8.77 -0.92
N GLU A 254 8.67 8.42 -0.04
CA GLU A 254 8.88 8.30 1.41
C GLU A 254 9.54 6.95 1.77
N ILE A 255 10.74 6.71 1.26
CA ILE A 255 11.63 5.62 1.69
C ILE A 255 12.81 6.22 2.45
N ASN A 256 13.28 5.51 3.48
CA ASN A 256 14.46 5.93 4.24
C ASN A 256 15.72 5.99 3.37
N GLN A 257 16.43 7.11 3.45
CA GLN A 257 17.73 7.28 2.83
C GLN A 257 18.78 6.36 3.49
N LEU A 258 19.77 5.94 2.69
CA LEU A 258 20.91 5.16 3.18
C LEU A 258 21.87 6.06 3.96
N ASN A 259 22.23 5.65 5.17
CA ASN A 259 23.29 6.30 5.93
C ASN A 259 24.66 5.72 5.53
N THR A 260 25.33 6.39 4.59
CA THR A 260 26.63 5.96 4.06
C THR A 260 27.64 5.68 5.17
N ARG A 261 27.68 6.51 6.23
CA ARG A 261 28.63 6.37 7.35
C ARG A 261 28.37 5.15 8.23
N LYS A 262 27.12 4.66 8.28
CA LYS A 262 26.75 3.46 9.03
C LYS A 262 26.92 2.16 8.24
N GLY A 263 27.29 2.24 6.96
CA GLY A 263 27.40 1.06 6.12
C GLY A 263 26.03 0.57 5.59
N ASP A 264 24.97 1.39 5.61
CA ASP A 264 23.64 0.92 5.19
C ASP A 264 23.63 0.42 3.74
N LEU A 265 23.18 -0.82 3.53
CA LEU A 265 22.92 -1.39 2.22
C LEU A 265 21.41 -1.59 1.99
N PRO A 266 20.91 -1.33 0.76
CA PRO A 266 19.50 -1.52 0.41
C PRO A 266 19.22 -2.99 0.05
N PHE A 267 19.71 -3.93 0.88
CA PHE A 267 19.53 -5.37 0.70
C PHE A 267 19.25 -6.07 2.02
N PHE A 268 18.53 -7.19 1.96
CA PHE A 268 18.37 -8.14 3.06
C PHE A 268 19.14 -9.42 2.76
N ALA A 269 19.70 -10.04 3.80
CA ALA A 269 20.09 -11.45 3.77
C ALA A 269 18.92 -12.28 4.29
N ILE A 270 18.57 -13.33 3.55
CA ILE A 270 17.56 -14.32 3.93
C ILE A 270 18.30 -15.53 4.48
N PHE A 271 17.93 -15.94 5.69
CA PHE A 271 18.49 -17.08 6.39
C PHE A 271 17.45 -18.17 6.55
N ASN A 272 17.89 -19.42 6.44
CA ASN A 272 17.15 -20.56 6.96
C ASN A 272 17.76 -20.94 8.32
N ARG A 273 17.06 -20.62 9.41
CA ARG A 273 17.46 -20.97 10.78
C ARG A 273 16.50 -22.02 11.32
N GLU A 274 16.99 -23.25 11.49
CA GLU A 274 16.19 -24.36 12.04
C GLU A 274 14.87 -24.61 11.28
N GLY A 275 14.88 -24.42 9.95
CA GLY A 275 13.69 -24.58 9.10
C GLY A 275 12.81 -23.33 8.99
N ARG A 276 13.20 -22.22 9.64
CA ARG A 276 12.50 -20.92 9.59
C ARG A 276 13.18 -19.95 8.67
N LEU A 277 12.40 -19.28 7.82
CA LEU A 277 12.89 -18.21 6.96
C LEU A 277 12.84 -16.88 7.70
N VAL A 278 14.02 -16.38 8.05
CA VAL A 278 14.19 -15.06 8.66
C VAL A 278 15.00 -14.15 7.75
N ARG A 279 14.81 -12.85 7.90
CA ARG A 279 15.59 -11.85 7.18
C ARG A 279 16.27 -10.91 8.15
N ASP A 280 17.43 -10.41 7.72
CA ASP A 280 18.17 -9.39 8.43
C ASP A 280 18.78 -8.39 7.44
N SER A 281 18.95 -7.15 7.90
CA SER A 281 19.61 -6.11 7.09
C SER A 281 21.08 -6.40 6.98
N ILE A 282 21.65 -6.14 5.79
CA ILE A 282 23.09 -6.22 5.61
C ILE A 282 23.74 -4.85 5.62
N GLN A 283 25.00 -4.81 6.02
CA GLN A 283 25.82 -3.60 6.11
C GLN A 283 27.17 -3.79 5.44
N TYR A 284 27.71 -2.70 4.89
CA TYR A 284 29.06 -2.63 4.36
C TYR A 284 30.04 -2.14 5.43
N GLU A 285 31.00 -2.98 5.80
CA GLU A 285 32.04 -2.69 6.79
C GLU A 285 33.43 -2.74 6.15
N GLY A 286 33.70 -1.85 5.18
CA GLY A 286 35.06 -1.62 4.67
C GLY A 286 35.77 -2.86 4.12
N GLY A 287 35.09 -3.63 3.27
CA GLY A 287 35.58 -4.90 2.70
C GLY A 287 34.97 -6.15 3.33
N LEU A 288 34.08 -5.99 4.30
CA LEU A 288 33.23 -7.03 4.84
C LEU A 288 31.76 -6.74 4.55
N LEU A 289 30.99 -7.79 4.30
CA LEU A 289 29.54 -7.78 4.32
C LEU A 289 29.07 -8.30 5.68
N ALA A 290 28.26 -7.52 6.37
CA ALA A 290 27.84 -7.75 7.74
C ALA A 290 26.33 -8.01 7.83
N SER A 291 25.90 -8.98 8.64
CA SER A 291 24.49 -9.19 9.03
C SER A 291 24.45 -9.83 10.40
N GLY A 292 23.84 -9.16 11.39
CA GLY A 292 23.85 -9.62 12.77
C GLY A 292 25.28 -9.89 13.28
N GLU A 293 25.53 -11.13 13.68
CA GLU A 293 26.86 -11.61 14.12
C GLU A 293 27.78 -12.09 12.99
N PHE A 294 27.25 -12.27 11.77
CA PHE A 294 28.00 -12.82 10.65
C PHE A 294 28.76 -11.73 9.89
N ARG A 295 29.96 -12.09 9.43
CA ARG A 295 30.84 -11.22 8.62
C ARG A 295 31.46 -12.05 7.49
N TRP A 296 31.20 -11.64 6.25
CA TRP A 296 31.74 -12.29 5.05
C TRP A 296 32.71 -11.37 4.33
N ARG A 297 33.81 -11.93 3.84
CA ARG A 297 34.81 -11.16 3.10
C ARG A 297 34.32 -10.84 1.71
N ILE A 298 34.49 -9.59 1.30
CA ILE A 298 34.21 -9.12 -0.05
C ILE A 298 35.50 -9.21 -0.87
N GLY A 299 35.43 -9.84 -2.05
CA GLY A 299 36.51 -9.84 -3.03
C GLY A 299 36.78 -8.45 -3.60
N SER A 300 37.95 -8.22 -4.19
CA SER A 300 38.29 -6.92 -4.79
C SER A 300 37.37 -6.52 -5.95
N ASP A 301 36.70 -7.49 -6.55
CA ASP A 301 35.69 -7.35 -7.60
C ASP A 301 34.25 -7.31 -7.06
N GLY A 302 34.06 -7.29 -5.74
CA GLY A 302 32.76 -7.35 -5.09
C GLY A 302 32.16 -8.75 -4.97
N SER A 303 32.92 -9.80 -5.31
CA SER A 303 32.47 -11.18 -5.17
C SER A 303 32.30 -11.60 -3.70
N LEU A 304 31.36 -12.50 -3.46
CA LEU A 304 31.10 -13.10 -2.15
C LEU A 304 31.30 -14.61 -2.20
N ASP A 305 31.87 -15.19 -1.15
CA ASP A 305 32.02 -16.64 -1.03
C ASP A 305 30.67 -17.28 -0.69
N ARG A 306 30.03 -17.87 -1.71
CA ARG A 306 28.78 -18.61 -1.59
C ARG A 306 28.86 -19.74 -0.57
N THR A 307 30.00 -20.43 -0.46
CA THR A 307 30.15 -21.56 0.46
C THR A 307 30.12 -21.08 1.91
N ALA A 308 30.77 -19.94 2.19
CA ALA A 308 30.73 -19.32 3.51
C ALA A 308 29.32 -18.84 3.86
N LEU A 309 28.65 -18.14 2.94
CA LEU A 309 27.28 -17.67 3.10
C LEU A 309 26.30 -18.83 3.39
N SER A 310 26.34 -19.90 2.57
CA SER A 310 25.46 -21.06 2.74
C SER A 310 25.76 -21.85 4.02
N ARG A 311 27.04 -21.95 4.44
CA ARG A 311 27.40 -22.56 5.73
C ARG A 311 26.77 -21.81 6.90
N ASP A 312 26.71 -20.49 6.80
CA ASP A 312 26.14 -19.62 7.83
C ASP A 312 24.60 -19.49 7.69
N GLY A 313 23.98 -20.30 6.83
CA GLY A 313 22.53 -20.43 6.68
C GLY A 313 21.89 -19.44 5.72
N VAL A 314 22.67 -18.63 5.00
CA VAL A 314 22.15 -17.69 4.00
C VAL A 314 21.66 -18.45 2.76
N CYS A 315 20.38 -18.27 2.43
CA CYS A 315 19.76 -18.84 1.24
C CYS A 315 19.47 -17.79 0.15
N GLY A 316 19.58 -16.49 0.46
CA GLY A 316 19.41 -15.42 -0.53
C GLY A 316 19.87 -14.05 -0.06
N ILE A 317 20.19 -13.18 -1.02
CA ILE A 317 20.39 -11.74 -0.80
C ILE A 317 19.48 -10.99 -1.77
N VAL A 318 18.56 -10.20 -1.22
CA VAL A 318 17.46 -9.60 -1.99
C VAL A 318 17.45 -8.09 -1.79
N GLY A 319 17.18 -7.35 -2.87
CA GLY A 319 17.08 -5.89 -2.84
C GLY A 319 15.87 -5.42 -2.03
N LYS A 320 15.97 -4.22 -1.45
CA LYS A 320 14.87 -3.56 -0.75
C LYS A 320 14.07 -2.64 -1.66
N ALA A 321 12.74 -2.71 -1.60
CA ALA A 321 11.81 -1.82 -2.30
C ALA A 321 12.21 -1.57 -3.78
N LEU A 322 12.69 -0.36 -4.09
CA LEU A 322 13.10 0.00 -5.45
C LEU A 322 14.27 -0.86 -6.00
N ILE A 323 15.14 -1.39 -5.15
CA ILE A 323 16.22 -2.29 -5.56
C ILE A 323 15.67 -3.68 -5.93
N LEU A 324 14.62 -4.16 -5.27
CA LEU A 324 13.96 -5.42 -5.66
C LEU A 324 13.45 -5.33 -7.10
N VAL A 325 12.76 -4.24 -7.43
CA VAL A 325 12.22 -4.01 -8.78
C VAL A 325 13.32 -4.03 -9.84
N LEU A 326 14.44 -3.33 -9.60
CA LEU A 326 15.56 -3.33 -10.53
C LEU A 326 16.28 -4.68 -10.58
N HIS A 327 16.40 -5.38 -9.45
CA HIS A 327 17.01 -6.70 -9.40
C HIS A 327 16.24 -7.70 -10.27
N VAL A 328 14.90 -7.66 -10.25
CA VAL A 328 14.05 -8.57 -11.04
C VAL A 328 14.05 -8.23 -12.53
N ARG A 329 14.12 -6.93 -12.85
CA ARG A 329 14.10 -6.44 -14.24
C ARG A 329 15.48 -6.35 -14.89
N GLY A 330 16.55 -6.56 -14.13
CA GLY A 330 17.93 -6.35 -14.55
C GLY A 330 18.47 -7.37 -15.56
N ASP A 331 19.79 -7.42 -15.67
CA ASP A 331 20.51 -8.38 -16.53
C ASP A 331 20.09 -9.84 -16.20
N GLY A 332 19.53 -10.56 -17.17
CA GLY A 332 19.03 -11.93 -16.97
C GLY A 332 17.66 -12.04 -16.31
N GLY A 333 17.01 -10.89 -16.04
CA GLY A 333 15.67 -10.79 -15.47
C GLY A 333 14.54 -10.90 -16.48
N TYR A 334 13.36 -10.40 -16.09
CA TYR A 334 12.13 -10.44 -16.89
C TYR A 334 11.32 -9.17 -16.72
N PRO A 335 10.37 -8.88 -17.64
CA PRO A 335 9.37 -7.86 -17.40
C PRO A 335 8.61 -8.10 -16.09
N LEU A 336 8.40 -7.05 -15.31
CA LEU A 336 7.72 -7.14 -14.01
C LEU A 336 6.24 -6.76 -14.17
N ALA A 337 5.33 -7.69 -13.87
CA ALA A 337 3.90 -7.47 -13.96
C ALA A 337 3.31 -6.92 -12.66
N LEU A 338 2.79 -5.70 -12.70
CA LEU A 338 2.18 -4.99 -11.57
C LEU A 338 0.77 -4.51 -11.93
N PRO A 339 -0.15 -4.36 -10.96
CA PRO A 339 -1.38 -3.60 -11.20
C PRO A 339 -1.05 -2.13 -11.53
N TYR A 340 -2.00 -1.43 -12.16
CA TYR A 340 -1.93 0.01 -12.37
C TYR A 340 -1.71 0.72 -11.03
N ARG A 341 -0.70 1.59 -10.94
CA ARG A 341 -0.23 2.22 -9.68
C ARG A 341 0.25 1.24 -8.60
N GLY A 342 0.63 0.02 -8.97
CA GLY A 342 1.35 -0.90 -8.09
C GLY A 342 2.74 -0.36 -7.71
N SER A 343 3.17 -0.61 -6.48
CA SER A 343 4.47 -0.20 -5.93
C SER A 343 4.71 1.31 -5.93
N ALA A 344 4.49 1.96 -4.77
CA ALA A 344 4.62 3.41 -4.60
C ALA A 344 6.03 3.97 -4.90
N TYR A 345 7.05 3.11 -4.86
CA TYR A 345 8.46 3.49 -5.04
C TYR A 345 8.98 3.36 -6.48
N MET A 346 8.12 3.05 -7.44
CA MET A 346 8.48 2.96 -8.86
C MET A 346 9.14 4.23 -9.42
N PRO A 347 8.68 5.47 -9.09
CA PRO A 347 9.36 6.68 -9.53
C PRO A 347 10.83 6.73 -9.10
N ALA A 348 11.11 6.38 -7.84
CA ALA A 348 12.48 6.32 -7.32
C ALA A 348 13.32 5.22 -8.00
N ALA A 349 12.72 4.06 -8.31
CA ALA A 349 13.38 3.00 -9.06
C ALA A 349 13.85 3.48 -10.44
N TYR A 350 12.99 4.22 -11.16
CA TYR A 350 13.33 4.76 -12.48
C TYR A 350 14.36 5.88 -12.41
N ALA A 351 14.24 6.80 -11.44
CA ALA A 351 15.22 7.84 -11.24
C ALA A 351 16.61 7.24 -10.95
N PHE A 352 16.67 6.23 -10.07
CA PHE A 352 17.91 5.51 -9.78
C PHE A 352 18.46 4.77 -11.00
N GLU A 353 17.61 4.06 -11.76
CA GLU A 353 18.01 3.39 -13.01
C GLU A 353 18.62 4.37 -14.03
N ARG A 354 18.01 5.54 -14.23
CA ARG A 354 18.53 6.58 -15.12
C ARG A 354 19.90 7.09 -14.68
N MET A 355 20.10 7.29 -13.37
CA MET A 355 21.40 7.70 -12.82
C MET A 355 22.48 6.64 -13.09
N LEU A 356 22.17 5.37 -12.84
CA LEU A 356 23.09 4.26 -13.10
C LEU A 356 23.44 4.13 -14.59
N ARG A 357 22.46 4.28 -15.49
CA ARG A 357 22.67 4.27 -16.95
C ARG A 357 23.55 5.43 -17.40
N LYS A 358 23.29 6.64 -16.89
CA LYS A 358 24.09 7.84 -17.19
C LYS A 358 25.54 7.70 -16.75
N ALA A 359 25.79 6.99 -15.65
CA ALA A 359 27.14 6.68 -15.16
C ALA A 359 27.80 5.49 -15.88
N GLY A 360 27.09 4.80 -16.79
CA GLY A 360 27.61 3.62 -17.49
C GLY A 360 27.70 2.35 -16.62
N LEU A 361 27.05 2.35 -15.45
CA LEU A 361 27.12 1.26 -14.47
C LEU A 361 26.09 0.16 -14.73
N TYR A 362 24.99 0.51 -15.40
CA TYR A 362 23.84 -0.37 -15.58
C TYR A 362 23.25 -0.27 -16.99
N LYS A 363 22.68 -1.37 -17.47
CA LYS A 363 21.98 -1.42 -18.76
C LYS A 363 20.49 -1.12 -18.58
N THR A 364 19.79 -0.90 -19.68
CA THR A 364 18.33 -0.78 -19.65
C THR A 364 17.70 -2.08 -19.13
N SER A 365 16.85 -1.96 -18.11
CA SER A 365 16.12 -3.09 -17.53
C SER A 365 14.92 -3.47 -18.40
N PHE A 366 14.38 -4.66 -18.19
CA PHE A 366 13.09 -5.05 -18.78
C PHE A 366 11.95 -4.11 -18.34
N PRO A 367 10.88 -3.97 -19.15
CA PRO A 367 9.73 -3.12 -18.85
C PRO A 367 8.96 -3.58 -17.62
N VAL A 368 8.19 -2.66 -17.04
CA VAL A 368 7.05 -3.02 -16.19
C VAL A 368 5.82 -3.24 -17.09
N LEU A 369 5.17 -4.39 -16.92
CA LEU A 369 3.86 -4.66 -17.53
C LEU A 369 2.79 -4.26 -16.54
N ARG A 370 2.06 -3.20 -16.85
CA ARG A 370 1.05 -2.68 -15.96
C ARG A 370 -0.33 -3.10 -16.39
N VAL A 371 -1.10 -3.64 -15.45
CA VAL A 371 -2.46 -4.14 -15.70
C VAL A 371 -3.47 -3.16 -15.13
N ARG A 372 -4.26 -2.52 -16.00
CA ARG A 372 -5.34 -1.61 -15.62
C ARG A 372 -6.70 -2.22 -15.95
N PHE A 373 -7.52 -2.44 -14.93
CA PHE A 373 -8.86 -3.03 -15.12
C PHE A 373 -9.92 -2.02 -15.56
N ARG A 374 -9.67 -0.73 -15.27
CA ARG A 374 -10.67 0.35 -15.43
C ARG A 374 -11.98 0.05 -14.70
N PHE A 375 -11.89 -0.59 -13.53
CA PHE A 375 -13.03 -1.18 -12.86
C PHE A 375 -14.17 -0.17 -12.63
N LEU A 376 -13.84 1.05 -12.20
CA LEU A 376 -14.81 2.12 -11.99
C LEU A 376 -15.54 2.51 -13.29
N GLU A 377 -14.80 2.59 -14.41
CA GLU A 377 -15.41 2.85 -15.72
C GLU A 377 -16.30 1.69 -16.16
N ARG A 378 -15.91 0.43 -15.88
CA ARG A 378 -16.68 -0.76 -16.25
C ARG A 378 -18.00 -0.85 -15.49
N LEU A 379 -18.09 -0.33 -14.26
CA LEU A 379 -19.37 -0.26 -13.52
C LEU A 379 -20.48 0.49 -14.29
N LYS A 380 -20.13 1.34 -15.27
CA LYS A 380 -21.09 2.03 -16.15
C LYS A 380 -21.92 1.08 -17.02
N SER A 381 -21.49 -0.16 -17.24
CA SER A 381 -22.29 -1.15 -17.98
C SER A 381 -23.38 -1.81 -17.12
N LEU A 382 -23.39 -1.57 -15.81
CA LEU A 382 -24.29 -2.22 -14.88
C LEU A 382 -25.43 -1.29 -14.41
N ASN A 383 -26.61 -1.89 -14.22
CA ASN A 383 -27.79 -1.22 -13.67
C ASN A 383 -28.16 -1.72 -12.26
N ASN A 384 -27.22 -2.42 -11.60
CA ASN A 384 -27.41 -2.90 -10.23
C ASN A 384 -27.41 -1.73 -9.25
N VAL A 385 -28.21 -1.83 -8.20
CA VAL A 385 -28.16 -0.91 -7.07
C VAL A 385 -26.94 -1.23 -6.18
N ILE A 386 -26.19 -0.18 -5.85
CA ILE A 386 -25.06 -0.19 -4.93
C ILE A 386 -25.37 0.77 -3.79
N ARG A 387 -25.12 0.32 -2.56
CA ARG A 387 -25.04 1.15 -1.36
C ARG A 387 -23.55 1.48 -1.15
N PRO A 388 -23.07 2.70 -1.40
CA PRO A 388 -21.69 3.03 -1.13
C PRO A 388 -21.38 2.96 0.38
N PRO A 389 -20.11 2.73 0.76
CA PRO A 389 -19.67 2.80 2.15
C PRO A 389 -20.13 4.07 2.87
N ALA A 390 -20.36 3.95 4.18
CA ALA A 390 -20.96 5.01 4.98
C ALA A 390 -20.20 6.34 4.87
N TYR A 391 -18.87 6.29 4.82
CA TYR A 391 -18.00 7.47 4.75
C TYR A 391 -18.09 8.21 3.39
N LEU A 392 -18.55 7.54 2.33
CA LEU A 392 -18.70 8.14 1.00
C LEU A 392 -20.07 8.76 0.77
N ARG A 393 -21.08 8.41 1.56
CA ARG A 393 -22.46 8.89 1.33
C ARG A 393 -22.50 10.41 1.28
N ASP A 394 -22.02 11.08 2.33
CA ASP A 394 -22.05 12.55 2.38
C ASP A 394 -21.14 13.21 1.34
N LEU A 395 -20.10 12.49 0.86
CA LEU A 395 -19.15 12.99 -0.14
C LEU A 395 -19.67 12.88 -1.57
N LEU A 396 -20.48 11.85 -1.86
CA LEU A 396 -21.05 11.60 -3.18
C LEU A 396 -22.44 12.25 -3.36
N GLY A 397 -23.19 12.44 -2.27
CA GLY A 397 -24.50 13.11 -2.25
C GLY A 397 -25.48 12.50 -1.25
N THR A 398 -26.67 13.09 -1.10
CA THR A 398 -27.63 12.69 -0.04
C THR A 398 -28.35 11.35 -0.29
N GLN A 399 -28.00 10.61 -1.33
CA GLN A 399 -28.65 9.35 -1.67
C GLN A 399 -28.03 8.19 -0.88
N GLU A 400 -28.87 7.32 -0.31
CA GLU A 400 -28.41 6.11 0.38
C GLU A 400 -27.89 5.06 -0.60
N THR A 401 -28.44 5.01 -1.81
CA THR A 401 -28.13 4.01 -2.84
C THR A 401 -28.10 4.64 -4.23
N TYR A 402 -27.33 4.04 -5.13
CA TYR A 402 -27.09 4.50 -6.50
C TYR A 402 -27.24 3.34 -7.47
N LYS A 403 -27.61 3.61 -8.73
CA LYS A 403 -27.29 2.64 -9.79
C LYS A 403 -25.78 2.62 -10.01
N ALA A 404 -25.23 1.45 -10.35
CA ALA A 404 -23.79 1.28 -10.55
C ALA A 404 -23.23 2.27 -11.58
N MET A 405 -23.96 2.51 -12.68
CA MET A 405 -23.63 3.53 -13.68
C MET A 405 -23.59 4.96 -13.12
N ASP A 406 -24.59 5.35 -12.34
CA ASP A 406 -24.66 6.70 -11.76
C ASP A 406 -23.58 6.88 -10.68
N LEU A 407 -23.30 5.84 -9.90
CA LEU A 407 -22.23 5.83 -8.91
C LEU A 407 -20.86 6.01 -9.57
N ALA A 408 -20.61 5.28 -10.66
CA ALA A 408 -19.37 5.36 -11.41
C ALA A 408 -19.12 6.75 -11.99
N GLU A 409 -20.15 7.37 -12.58
CA GLU A 409 -20.07 8.76 -13.06
C GLU A 409 -19.81 9.74 -11.93
N CYS A 410 -20.57 9.64 -10.84
CA CYS A 410 -20.40 10.50 -9.67
C CYS A 410 -18.98 10.38 -9.08
N ILE A 411 -18.46 9.17 -8.91
CA ILE A 411 -17.10 8.96 -8.37
C ILE A 411 -16.05 9.60 -9.28
N LEU A 412 -16.13 9.39 -10.60
CA LEU A 412 -15.13 9.94 -11.52
C LEU A 412 -15.16 11.48 -11.54
N ASP A 413 -16.33 12.09 -11.52
CA ASP A 413 -16.47 13.54 -11.49
C ASP A 413 -15.97 14.13 -10.15
N ARG A 414 -16.36 13.53 -9.02
CA ARG A 414 -15.96 13.98 -7.68
C ARG A 414 -14.49 13.77 -7.40
N GLN A 415 -13.89 12.70 -7.91
CA GLN A 415 -12.46 12.44 -7.79
C GLN A 415 -11.65 13.55 -8.48
N ALA A 416 -12.02 13.91 -9.71
CA ALA A 416 -11.36 14.98 -10.45
C ALA A 416 -11.55 16.36 -9.79
N GLU A 417 -12.76 16.65 -9.27
CA GLU A 417 -13.01 17.88 -8.50
C GLU A 417 -12.15 17.94 -7.23
N ALA A 418 -12.04 16.81 -6.51
CA ALA A 418 -11.28 16.73 -5.27
C ALA A 418 -9.78 16.93 -5.49
N GLU A 419 -9.21 16.30 -6.53
CA GLU A 419 -7.80 16.45 -6.89
C GLU A 419 -7.45 17.91 -7.23
N ASN A 420 -8.25 18.56 -8.09
CA ASN A 420 -8.09 19.98 -8.43
C ASN A 420 -8.22 20.90 -7.21
N THR A 421 -9.12 20.56 -6.28
CA THR A 421 -9.33 21.36 -5.06
C THR A 421 -8.15 21.23 -4.10
N LEU A 422 -7.64 20.02 -3.89
CA LEU A 422 -6.46 19.76 -3.06
C LEU A 422 -5.21 20.45 -3.63
N GLU A 423 -5.04 20.47 -4.95
CA GLU A 423 -3.95 21.18 -5.61
C GLU A 423 -4.00 22.68 -5.32
N LYS A 424 -5.19 23.31 -5.42
CA LYS A 424 -5.35 24.73 -5.07
C LYS A 424 -5.08 25.01 -3.60
N LEU A 425 -5.60 24.17 -2.69
CA LEU A 425 -5.37 24.27 -1.24
C LEU A 425 -3.89 24.13 -0.87
N SER A 426 -3.05 23.61 -1.76
CA SER A 426 -1.62 23.53 -1.53
C SER A 426 -0.92 24.89 -1.49
N THR A 427 -1.55 25.94 -2.02
CA THR A 427 -1.04 27.32 -2.04
C THR A 427 -1.73 28.20 -0.99
N LYS A 428 -1.07 29.26 -0.54
CA LYS A 428 -1.66 30.18 0.44
C LYS A 428 -2.88 30.90 -0.15
N GLU A 429 -2.73 31.41 -1.36
CA GLU A 429 -3.76 32.15 -2.09
C GLU A 429 -4.99 31.26 -2.34
N GLY A 430 -4.78 30.00 -2.75
CA GLY A 430 -5.86 29.04 -2.95
C GLY A 430 -6.59 28.69 -1.64
N ARG A 431 -5.90 28.59 -0.51
CA ARG A 431 -6.54 28.42 0.81
C ARG A 431 -7.40 29.62 1.19
N GLU A 432 -6.88 30.83 1.03
CA GLU A 432 -7.62 32.06 1.34
C GLU A 432 -8.90 32.18 0.49
N GLU A 433 -8.81 31.87 -0.80
CA GLU A 433 -9.96 31.86 -1.72
C GLU A 433 -10.98 30.79 -1.34
N LEU A 434 -10.55 29.53 -1.24
CA LEU A 434 -11.45 28.39 -1.07
C LEU A 434 -12.09 28.36 0.31
N PHE A 435 -11.32 28.58 1.39
CA PHE A 435 -11.91 28.69 2.73
C PHE A 435 -12.75 29.95 2.88
N GLY A 436 -12.35 31.06 2.25
CA GLY A 436 -13.13 32.29 2.20
C GLY A 436 -14.50 32.10 1.54
N LYS A 437 -14.57 31.27 0.49
CA LYS A 437 -15.81 30.91 -0.19
C LYS A 437 -16.64 29.89 0.59
N HIS A 438 -16.02 28.81 1.07
CA HIS A 438 -16.74 27.68 1.67
C HIS A 438 -17.23 27.97 3.09
N TYR A 439 -16.49 28.79 3.85
CA TYR A 439 -16.81 29.12 5.25
C TYR A 439 -17.03 30.63 5.45
N ALA A 440 -17.64 31.29 4.47
CA ALA A 440 -17.85 32.73 4.47
C ALA A 440 -18.65 33.21 5.71
N VAL A 441 -19.63 32.42 6.15
CA VAL A 441 -20.50 32.75 7.29
C VAL A 441 -19.73 32.71 8.60
N GLU A 442 -18.96 31.64 8.82
CA GLU A 442 -18.14 31.45 10.02
C GLU A 442 -17.03 32.52 10.09
N LEU A 443 -16.38 32.80 8.96
CA LEU A 443 -15.35 33.84 8.88
C LEU A 443 -15.92 35.24 9.15
N ASN A 444 -17.15 35.52 8.70
CA ASN A 444 -17.81 36.79 9.02
C ASN A 444 -18.20 36.87 10.50
N THR A 445 -18.71 35.78 11.09
CA THR A 445 -18.96 35.69 12.54
C THR A 445 -17.69 36.01 13.35
N LEU A 446 -16.55 35.43 12.97
CA LEU A 446 -15.26 35.71 13.62
C LEU A 446 -14.82 37.18 13.48
N ARG A 447 -15.03 37.79 12.31
CA ARG A 447 -14.75 39.22 12.08
C ARG A 447 -15.62 40.12 12.94
N GLU A 448 -16.91 39.80 13.08
CA GLU A 448 -17.84 40.53 13.93
C GLU A 448 -17.44 40.45 15.42
N LEU A 449 -17.07 39.24 15.88
CA LEU A 449 -16.58 39.03 17.24
C LEU A 449 -15.28 39.80 17.51
N ASP A 450 -14.31 39.79 16.58
CA ASP A 450 -13.06 40.55 16.76
C ASP A 450 -13.31 42.06 16.75
N SER A 451 -14.20 42.57 15.88
CA SER A 451 -14.61 43.97 15.87
C SER A 451 -15.22 44.38 17.21
N ARG A 452 -16.15 43.58 17.74
CA ARG A 452 -16.79 43.80 19.04
C ARG A 452 -15.77 43.76 20.19
N ARG A 453 -14.83 42.81 20.16
CA ARG A 453 -13.75 42.70 21.15
C ARG A 453 -12.88 43.95 21.18
N ARG A 454 -12.46 44.44 20.00
CA ARG A 454 -11.64 45.67 19.87
C ARG A 454 -12.36 46.91 20.39
N GLN A 455 -13.68 46.99 20.25
CA GLN A 455 -14.48 48.10 20.80
C GLN A 455 -14.50 48.05 22.34
N LEU A 456 -14.68 46.86 22.92
CA LEU A 456 -14.79 46.69 24.38
C LEU A 456 -13.45 46.85 25.11
N SER A 457 -12.32 46.49 24.47
CA SER A 457 -10.99 46.58 25.07
C SER A 457 -10.49 48.01 25.32
N VAL A 458 -11.19 49.03 24.80
CA VAL A 458 -10.87 50.46 24.98
C VAL A 458 -11.39 50.99 26.33
N SER A 459 -12.32 50.29 26.98
CA SER A 459 -12.92 50.71 28.26
C SER A 459 -12.56 49.78 29.42
N GLU A 460 -12.34 50.35 30.61
CA GLU A 460 -11.98 49.55 31.80
C GLU A 460 -13.12 48.64 32.27
N SER A 461 -14.37 49.07 32.05
CA SER A 461 -15.59 48.28 32.30
C SER A 461 -15.81 47.13 31.31
N GLY A 462 -15.18 47.18 30.13
CA GLY A 462 -15.35 46.18 29.05
C GLY A 462 -14.38 45.00 29.11
N ARG A 463 -13.43 44.96 30.06
CA ARG A 463 -12.39 43.93 30.12
C ARG A 463 -12.94 42.51 30.33
N MET A 464 -13.95 42.34 31.20
CA MET A 464 -14.57 41.02 31.42
C MET A 464 -15.36 40.53 30.20
N GLU A 465 -16.13 41.41 29.57
CA GLU A 465 -16.89 41.08 28.35
C GLU A 465 -15.95 40.79 27.16
N SER A 466 -14.83 41.52 27.06
CA SER A 466 -13.77 41.25 26.08
C SER A 466 -13.11 39.87 26.29
N ALA A 467 -12.96 39.41 27.53
CA ALA A 467 -12.41 38.08 27.81
C ALA A 467 -13.39 36.97 27.40
N LEU A 468 -14.68 37.13 27.69
CA LEU A 468 -15.72 36.18 27.24
C LEU A 468 -15.82 36.07 25.72
N ILE A 469 -15.72 37.20 25.01
CA ILE A 469 -15.72 37.21 23.54
C ILE A 469 -14.47 36.51 23.00
N TRP A 470 -13.30 36.71 23.64
CA TRP A 470 -12.07 36.04 23.24
C TRP A 470 -12.17 34.52 23.38
N ASP A 471 -12.74 34.02 24.49
CA ASP A 471 -12.96 32.59 24.67
C ASP A 471 -13.96 32.03 23.64
N ARG A 472 -15.02 32.79 23.33
CA ARG A 472 -15.95 32.43 22.26
C ARG A 472 -15.27 32.39 20.89
N MET A 473 -14.43 33.38 20.56
CA MET A 473 -13.68 33.39 19.30
C MET A 473 -12.80 32.15 19.16
N LYS A 474 -12.10 31.75 20.22
CA LYS A 474 -11.28 30.53 20.21
C LYS A 474 -12.10 29.27 19.94
N GLU A 475 -13.30 29.18 20.52
CA GLU A 475 -14.19 28.04 20.28
C GLU A 475 -14.68 28.02 18.83
N GLU A 476 -15.12 29.16 18.30
CA GLU A 476 -15.56 29.28 16.90
C GLU A 476 -14.41 29.00 15.92
N GLU A 477 -13.18 29.45 16.21
CA GLU A 477 -11.98 29.13 15.43
C GLU A 477 -11.67 27.63 15.46
N ARG A 478 -11.81 26.98 16.62
CA ARG A 478 -11.61 25.53 16.76
C ARG A 478 -12.66 24.76 15.95
N MET A 479 -13.93 25.14 16.06
CA MET A 479 -15.02 24.51 15.32
C MET A 479 -14.85 24.68 13.80
N LEU A 480 -14.45 25.88 13.35
CA LEU A 480 -14.14 26.13 11.95
C LEU A 480 -12.97 25.27 11.47
N LEU A 481 -11.90 25.17 12.26
CA LEU A 481 -10.74 24.32 11.91
C LEU A 481 -11.12 22.84 11.83
N GLY A 482 -11.98 22.35 12.73
CA GLY A 482 -12.54 21.00 12.66
C GLY A 482 -13.29 20.75 11.35
N ARG A 483 -14.17 21.69 10.95
CA ARG A 483 -14.88 21.60 9.67
C ARG A 483 -13.95 21.63 8.46
N GLN A 484 -12.89 22.46 8.50
CA GLN A 484 -11.88 22.50 7.45
C GLN A 484 -11.13 21.18 7.34
N LEU A 485 -10.74 20.58 8.47
CA LEU A 485 -10.11 19.27 8.52
C LEU A 485 -11.02 18.20 7.91
N ASP A 486 -12.30 18.15 8.30
CA ASP A 486 -13.27 17.17 7.78
C ASP A 486 -13.47 17.32 6.27
N TRP A 487 -13.53 18.57 5.76
CA TRP A 487 -13.64 18.80 4.32
C TRP A 487 -12.39 18.36 3.57
N VAL A 488 -11.19 18.72 4.06
CA VAL A 488 -9.92 18.27 3.47
C VAL A 488 -9.81 16.75 3.49
N LEU A 489 -10.18 16.11 4.59
CA LEU A 489 -10.24 14.65 4.69
C LEU A 489 -11.17 14.06 3.63
N GLY A 490 -12.38 14.61 3.48
CA GLY A 490 -13.32 14.20 2.44
C GLY A 490 -12.74 14.28 1.02
N LEU A 491 -12.03 15.37 0.72
CA LEU A 491 -11.36 15.53 -0.58
C LEU A 491 -10.25 14.48 -0.79
N ILE A 492 -9.44 14.21 0.24
CA ILE A 492 -8.41 13.16 0.19
C ILE A 492 -9.06 11.79 -0.08
N ARG A 493 -10.13 11.47 0.65
CA ARG A 493 -10.87 10.22 0.48
C ARG A 493 -11.46 10.05 -0.91
N LEU A 494 -11.99 11.12 -1.52
CA LEU A 494 -12.49 11.11 -2.89
C LEU A 494 -11.36 10.94 -3.92
N ARG A 495 -10.24 11.66 -3.74
CA ARG A 495 -9.04 11.51 -4.58
C ARG A 495 -8.57 10.06 -4.62
N ASP A 496 -8.55 9.39 -3.47
CA ASP A 496 -8.01 8.05 -3.31
C ASP A 496 -8.88 6.95 -3.92
N LEU A 497 -10.15 7.21 -4.25
CA LEU A 497 -11.04 6.21 -4.87
C LEU A 497 -10.51 5.65 -6.19
N ILE A 498 -9.67 6.42 -6.90
CA ILE A 498 -8.98 5.97 -8.10
C ILE A 498 -8.08 4.74 -7.86
N PHE A 499 -7.68 4.47 -6.61
CA PHE A 499 -6.99 3.24 -6.23
C PHE A 499 -7.78 2.00 -6.66
N PHE A 500 -9.10 2.02 -6.45
CA PHE A 500 -10.01 0.92 -6.79
C PHE A 500 -10.30 0.78 -8.28
N ASP A 501 -9.76 1.66 -9.13
CA ASP A 501 -9.81 1.48 -10.59
C ASP A 501 -9.05 0.23 -11.03
N SER A 502 -8.06 -0.21 -10.25
CA SER A 502 -7.29 -1.41 -10.56
C SER A 502 -6.74 -2.20 -9.36
N ARG A 503 -7.16 -1.87 -8.15
CA ARG A 503 -6.75 -2.54 -6.90
C ARG A 503 -7.96 -2.99 -6.10
N GLY A 504 -7.75 -3.89 -5.15
CA GLY A 504 -8.79 -4.42 -4.28
C GLY A 504 -9.39 -5.72 -4.76
N ALA A 505 -10.50 -6.14 -4.16
CA ALA A 505 -11.12 -7.45 -4.38
C ALA A 505 -11.97 -7.48 -5.68
N ILE A 506 -11.36 -7.14 -6.81
CA ILE A 506 -12.05 -6.93 -8.10
C ILE A 506 -12.84 -8.16 -8.56
N LYS A 507 -12.29 -9.37 -8.40
CA LYS A 507 -12.97 -10.62 -8.76
C LYS A 507 -14.29 -10.78 -7.98
N PRO A 508 -14.31 -10.85 -6.63
CA PRO A 508 -15.57 -11.01 -5.90
C PRO A 508 -16.56 -9.86 -6.10
N TRP A 509 -16.09 -8.61 -6.24
CA TRP A 509 -16.98 -7.48 -6.54
C TRP A 509 -17.67 -7.65 -7.90
N SER A 510 -16.91 -8.01 -8.93
CA SER A 510 -17.43 -8.21 -10.29
C SER A 510 -18.45 -9.35 -10.33
N LEU A 511 -18.13 -10.48 -9.71
CA LEU A 511 -19.03 -11.65 -9.64
C LEU A 511 -20.32 -11.32 -8.89
N SER A 512 -20.23 -10.57 -7.80
CA SER A 512 -21.42 -10.18 -7.01
C SER A 512 -22.31 -9.21 -7.78
N LEU A 513 -21.73 -8.22 -8.45
CA LEU A 513 -22.48 -7.19 -9.18
C LEU A 513 -23.06 -7.68 -10.50
N GLY A 514 -22.25 -8.27 -11.38
CA GLY A 514 -22.66 -8.64 -12.74
C GLY A 514 -22.42 -10.11 -13.13
N GLY A 515 -21.92 -10.93 -12.20
CA GLY A 515 -21.64 -12.35 -12.46
C GLY A 515 -20.42 -12.57 -13.35
N GLU A 516 -20.31 -13.81 -13.85
CA GLU A 516 -19.20 -14.25 -14.72
C GLU A 516 -19.10 -13.45 -16.01
N GLU A 517 -20.23 -12.99 -16.57
CA GLU A 517 -20.26 -12.20 -17.80
C GLU A 517 -19.55 -10.86 -17.60
N PHE A 518 -19.90 -10.13 -16.53
CA PHE A 518 -19.25 -8.86 -16.22
C PHE A 518 -17.79 -9.05 -15.83
N TYR A 519 -17.46 -10.07 -15.04
CA TYR A 519 -16.07 -10.37 -14.70
C TYR A 519 -15.23 -10.68 -15.95
N GLY A 520 -15.77 -11.49 -16.88
CA GLY A 520 -15.15 -11.75 -18.17
C GLY A 520 -14.96 -10.48 -19.00
N GLU A 521 -15.90 -9.53 -18.98
CA GLU A 521 -15.74 -8.22 -19.63
C GLU A 521 -14.58 -7.44 -19.01
N VAL A 522 -14.49 -7.37 -17.67
CA VAL A 522 -13.41 -6.68 -16.95
C VAL A 522 -12.05 -7.24 -17.35
N LEU A 523 -11.90 -8.57 -17.42
CA LEU A 523 -10.65 -9.21 -17.83
C LEU A 523 -10.30 -8.96 -19.30
N ASN A 524 -11.27 -9.16 -20.21
CA ASN A 524 -11.05 -9.04 -21.66
C ASN A 524 -10.78 -7.60 -22.10
N ARG A 525 -11.24 -6.61 -21.33
CA ARG A 525 -11.04 -5.18 -21.58
C ARG A 525 -10.01 -4.54 -20.64
N ALA A 526 -9.25 -5.35 -19.90
CA ALA A 526 -8.11 -4.86 -19.14
C ALA A 526 -7.04 -4.31 -20.12
N GLU A 527 -6.37 -3.23 -19.74
CA GLU A 527 -5.30 -2.64 -20.52
C GLU A 527 -3.96 -3.11 -19.97
N ILE A 528 -3.08 -3.59 -20.86
CA ILE A 528 -1.71 -3.96 -20.52
C ILE A 528 -0.77 -2.98 -21.21
N TYR A 529 -0.14 -2.12 -20.45
CA TYR A 529 0.83 -1.16 -20.97
C TYR A 529 2.24 -1.53 -20.51
N LYS A 530 3.22 -1.24 -21.37
CA LYS A 530 4.64 -1.33 -21.05
C LYS A 530 5.09 0.03 -20.56
N GLU A 531 5.75 0.05 -19.42
CA GLU A 531 6.26 1.25 -18.76
C GLU A 531 7.76 1.05 -18.53
N ASP A 532 8.58 1.93 -19.11
CA ASP A 532 10.04 1.94 -18.96
C ASP A 532 10.51 3.19 -18.18
N CYS A 533 11.77 3.18 -17.74
CA CYS A 533 12.34 4.33 -17.01
C CYS A 533 12.45 5.61 -17.83
N ASP A 534 12.31 5.52 -19.16
CA ASP A 534 12.33 6.66 -20.08
C ASP A 534 10.93 7.27 -20.29
N ASP A 535 9.86 6.59 -19.86
CA ASP A 535 8.46 7.05 -19.95
C ASP A 535 8.01 7.85 -18.70
N ALA A 536 8.83 7.86 -17.64
CA ALA A 536 8.47 8.28 -16.27
C ALA A 536 9.15 9.55 -15.77
#